data_AF-A0A5B7GKP2-F1
#
_entry.id   AF-A0A5B7GKP2-F1
#
_cell.length_a   1.000
_cell.length_b   1.000
_cell.length_c   1.000
_cell.angle_alpha   90.00
_cell.angle_beta   90.00
_cell.angle_gamma   90.00
#
_symmetry.space_group_name_H-M   'P 1'
#
loop_
_entity.id
_entity.type
_entity.pdbx_description
1 polymer ?
#
loop_
_entity_poly.entity_id
_entity_poly.type
_entity_poly.pdbx_seq_one_letter_code
_entity_poly.pdbx_strand_id
1 'polypeptide(L)'
;MGRKRIVQIVIKRVQDSTQEFDQEVEKVIRLGRYSEGGRRPMKVRMRSQVTVQEIMARKVKLADDVQHKDIWIKRDMNLEEREKEKVPRSEAKKKNKKRTEIEKKNFDWRVLDRRLKKWYLRKKEEVVEEAID
;
A
#
# COMPACT_ATOMS: atom_id res chain seq x y z
N MET A 1 -23.10 -13.63 3.09
CA MET A 1 -22.50 -12.51 3.85
C MET A 1 -22.44 -11.25 2.98
N GLY A 2 -22.75 -10.06 3.52
CA GLY A 2 -22.78 -8.80 2.76
C GLY A 2 -21.40 -8.24 2.38
N ARG A 3 -21.31 -7.51 1.26
CA ARG A 3 -20.05 -6.99 0.69
C ARG A 3 -19.27 -6.09 1.66
N LYS A 4 -19.95 -5.18 2.38
CA LYS A 4 -19.32 -4.29 3.37
C LYS A 4 -18.79 -5.09 4.58
N ARG A 5 -19.54 -6.08 5.10
CA ARG A 5 -19.14 -6.90 6.26
C ARG A 5 -17.81 -7.64 6.03
N ILE A 6 -17.59 -8.21 4.85
CA ILE A 6 -16.30 -8.87 4.49
C ILE A 6 -15.14 -7.89 4.60
N VAL A 7 -15.30 -6.69 4.03
CA VAL A 7 -14.28 -5.62 4.06
C VAL A 7 -14.02 -5.13 5.49
N GLN A 8 -15.08 -4.98 6.30
CA GLN A 8 -14.94 -4.56 7.70
C GLN A 8 -14.19 -5.58 8.57
N ILE A 9 -14.38 -6.90 8.34
CA ILE A 9 -13.61 -7.95 9.06
C ILE A 9 -12.11 -7.80 8.80
N VAL A 10 -11.70 -7.67 7.52
CA VAL A 10 -10.29 -7.49 7.14
C VAL A 10 -9.73 -6.20 7.72
N ILE A 11 -10.50 -5.11 7.70
CA ILE A 11 -10.08 -3.81 8.24
C ILE A 11 -9.85 -3.91 9.76
N LYS A 12 -10.74 -4.56 10.52
CA LYS A 12 -10.60 -4.74 11.98
C LYS A 12 -9.35 -5.53 12.40
N ARG A 13 -8.75 -6.32 11.51
CA ARG A 13 -7.44 -6.97 11.73
C ARG A 13 -6.23 -6.05 11.49
N VAL A 14 -6.38 -5.01 10.68
CA VAL A 14 -5.33 -4.00 10.41
C VAL A 14 -5.36 -2.86 11.43
N GLN A 15 -6.53 -2.66 12.04
CA GLN A 15 -6.87 -1.68 13.07
C GLN A 15 -5.99 -1.80 14.34
N ASP A 16 -6.10 -0.80 15.20
CA ASP A 16 -5.68 -0.85 16.60
C ASP A 16 -6.87 -0.37 17.46
N SER A 17 -6.87 -0.68 18.75
CA SER A 17 -8.04 -0.57 19.65
C SER A 17 -8.61 0.84 19.83
N THR A 18 -7.95 1.87 19.34
CA THR A 18 -8.31 3.29 19.49
C THR A 18 -8.87 3.94 18.22
N GLN A 19 -9.04 3.20 17.12
CA GLN A 19 -9.49 3.74 15.83
C GLN A 19 -10.62 2.89 15.23
N GLU A 20 -11.58 3.51 14.52
CA GLU A 20 -12.73 2.83 13.90
C GLU A 20 -12.77 2.95 12.37
N PHE A 21 -11.77 2.38 11.71
CA PHE A 21 -11.64 2.38 10.24
C PHE A 21 -12.83 1.73 9.50
N ASP A 22 -13.64 0.88 10.17
CA ASP A 22 -14.80 0.24 9.57
C ASP A 22 -16.04 1.15 9.44
N GLN A 23 -16.09 2.27 10.17
CA GLN A 23 -17.07 3.34 9.96
C GLN A 23 -16.75 4.14 8.68
N GLU A 24 -15.47 4.39 8.40
CA GLU A 24 -15.03 5.20 7.26
C GLU A 24 -15.24 4.57 5.87
N VAL A 25 -15.64 3.30 5.81
CA VAL A 25 -15.93 2.58 4.56
C VAL A 25 -17.17 3.17 3.87
N GLU A 26 -16.94 4.09 2.94
CA GLU A 26 -17.99 4.78 2.16
C GLU A 26 -18.61 3.85 1.11
N LYS A 27 -17.80 3.22 0.26
CA LYS A 27 -18.29 2.43 -0.89
C LYS A 27 -17.43 1.19 -1.13
N VAL A 28 -18.09 0.07 -1.45
CA VAL A 28 -17.45 -1.23 -1.74
C VAL A 28 -17.98 -1.82 -3.04
N ILE A 29 -17.10 -1.99 -4.03
CA ILE A 29 -17.42 -2.46 -5.37
C ILE A 29 -16.61 -3.72 -5.67
N ARG A 30 -17.22 -4.77 -6.25
CA ARG A 30 -16.47 -5.91 -6.81
C ARG A 30 -16.01 -5.57 -8.22
N LEU A 31 -14.74 -5.81 -8.53
CA LEU A 31 -14.18 -5.64 -9.87
C LEU A 31 -14.31 -6.95 -10.68
N GLY A 32 -14.37 -6.82 -12.01
CA GLY A 32 -14.47 -7.95 -12.95
C GLY A 32 -15.88 -8.50 -13.15
N ARG A 33 -16.07 -9.26 -14.24
CA ARG A 33 -17.33 -9.94 -14.60
C ARG A 33 -17.73 -10.96 -13.53
N TYR A 34 -19.02 -11.31 -13.45
CA TYR A 34 -19.45 -12.38 -12.56
C TYR A 34 -18.96 -13.74 -13.06
N SER A 35 -18.29 -14.48 -12.18
CA SER A 35 -18.16 -15.93 -12.23
C SER A 35 -18.63 -16.53 -10.91
N GLU A 36 -19.20 -17.73 -10.99
CA GLU A 36 -19.59 -18.55 -9.85
C GLU A 36 -18.35 -19.17 -9.19
N GLY A 37 -18.35 -19.32 -7.86
CA GLY A 37 -17.15 -19.64 -7.05
C GLY A 37 -16.03 -18.59 -7.06
N GLY A 38 -15.96 -17.72 -8.08
CA GLY A 38 -14.84 -16.82 -8.34
C GLY A 38 -14.61 -15.73 -7.28
N ARG A 39 -13.47 -15.82 -6.58
CA ARG A 39 -12.92 -14.74 -5.74
C ARG A 39 -12.61 -13.52 -6.61
N ARG A 40 -13.33 -12.41 -6.41
CA ARG A 40 -13.15 -11.14 -7.14
C ARG A 40 -12.51 -10.05 -6.29
N PRO A 41 -11.56 -9.25 -6.83
CA PRO A 41 -11.03 -8.08 -6.14
C PRO A 41 -12.13 -7.11 -5.71
N MET A 42 -11.96 -6.48 -4.55
CA MET A 42 -12.92 -5.54 -3.99
C MET A 42 -12.27 -4.16 -3.89
N LYS A 43 -12.75 -3.20 -4.70
CA LYS A 43 -12.36 -1.79 -4.61
C LYS A 43 -13.15 -1.13 -3.50
N VAL A 44 -12.41 -0.58 -2.52
CA VAL A 44 -12.96 0.10 -1.35
C VAL A 44 -12.61 1.59 -1.44
N ARG A 45 -13.59 2.46 -1.23
CA ARG A 45 -13.41 3.90 -1.05
C ARG A 45 -13.68 4.23 0.42
N MET A 46 -12.71 4.87 1.06
CA MET A 46 -12.84 5.42 2.41
C MET A 46 -13.17 6.91 2.34
N ARG A 47 -13.67 7.45 3.46
CA ARG A 47 -13.85 8.89 3.67
C ARG A 47 -12.51 9.63 3.79
N SER A 48 -11.59 9.16 4.64
CA SER A 48 -10.29 9.83 4.84
C SER A 48 -9.16 9.25 3.99
N GLN A 49 -8.31 10.12 3.47
CA GLN A 49 -7.02 9.73 2.87
C GLN A 49 -5.95 9.42 3.95
N VAL A 50 -6.21 9.73 5.23
CA VAL A 50 -5.33 9.38 6.36
C VAL A 50 -5.47 7.89 6.71
N THR A 51 -6.69 7.39 6.88
CA THR A 51 -6.94 5.97 7.16
C THR A 51 -6.48 5.06 6.02
N VAL A 52 -6.60 5.51 4.76
CA VAL A 52 -6.01 4.83 3.57
C VAL A 52 -4.46 4.85 3.57
N GLN A 53 -3.81 5.70 4.36
CA GLN A 53 -2.37 5.64 4.61
C GLN A 53 -2.02 4.73 5.78
N GLU A 54 -2.81 4.73 6.85
CA GLU A 54 -2.60 3.90 8.04
C GLU A 54 -2.85 2.42 7.76
N ILE A 55 -3.99 2.07 7.14
CA ILE A 55 -4.29 0.70 6.71
C ILE A 55 -3.18 0.17 5.80
N MET A 56 -2.72 0.98 4.84
CA MET A 56 -1.64 0.61 3.92
C MET A 56 -0.24 0.58 4.57
N ALA A 57 -0.07 1.06 5.80
CA ALA A 57 1.16 0.90 6.59
C ALA A 57 1.06 -0.34 7.50
N ARG A 58 -0.05 -0.50 8.23
CA ARG A 58 -0.28 -1.58 9.20
C ARG A 58 -0.71 -2.92 8.56
N LYS A 59 -1.00 -2.95 7.25
CA LYS A 59 -1.40 -4.18 6.51
C LYS A 59 -0.46 -5.38 6.65
N VAL A 60 0.78 -5.18 7.11
CA VAL A 60 1.72 -6.28 7.42
C VAL A 60 1.12 -7.25 8.44
N LYS A 61 0.33 -6.74 9.41
CA LYS A 61 -0.44 -7.55 10.39
C LYS A 61 -1.32 -8.66 9.77
N LEU A 62 -1.70 -8.55 8.49
CA LEU A 62 -2.48 -9.58 7.79
C LEU A 62 -1.64 -10.78 7.34
N ALA A 63 -0.31 -10.66 7.27
CA ALA A 63 0.57 -11.78 6.96
C ALA A 63 0.69 -12.77 8.13
N ASP A 64 0.49 -12.27 9.35
CA ASP A 64 0.56 -13.03 10.60
C ASP A 64 -0.78 -13.73 10.93
N ASP A 65 -1.91 -13.20 10.45
CA ASP A 65 -3.23 -13.79 10.65
C ASP A 65 -3.48 -14.96 9.67
N VAL A 66 -3.50 -16.18 10.21
CA VAL A 66 -3.75 -17.44 9.50
C VAL A 66 -5.02 -17.42 8.64
N GLN A 67 -6.08 -16.71 9.03
CA GLN A 67 -7.33 -16.61 8.26
C GLN A 67 -7.29 -15.58 7.12
N HIS A 68 -6.35 -14.63 7.17
CA HIS A 68 -6.30 -13.49 6.25
C HIS A 68 -4.99 -13.38 5.45
N LYS A 69 -4.05 -14.32 5.63
CA LYS A 69 -2.74 -14.43 4.96
C LYS A 69 -2.80 -14.35 3.42
N ASP A 70 -3.87 -14.84 2.82
CA ASP A 70 -4.13 -14.78 1.37
C ASP A 70 -4.60 -13.40 0.87
N ILE A 71 -4.82 -12.40 1.75
CA ILE A 71 -5.50 -11.14 1.41
C ILE A 71 -4.50 -10.00 1.14
N TRP A 72 -4.40 -9.61 -0.12
CA TRP A 72 -3.44 -8.62 -0.59
C TRP A 72 -4.06 -7.22 -0.68
N ILE A 73 -3.78 -6.35 0.31
CA ILE A 73 -4.17 -4.93 0.25
C ILE A 73 -3.16 -4.14 -0.61
N LYS A 74 -3.66 -3.52 -1.68
CA LYS A 74 -2.94 -2.60 -2.57
C LYS A 74 -3.74 -1.32 -2.74
N ARG A 75 -3.07 -0.16 -2.67
CA ARG A 75 -3.65 1.13 -3.05
C ARG A 75 -3.92 1.14 -4.56
N ASP A 76 -5.10 1.59 -4.95
CA ASP A 76 -5.35 1.95 -6.34
C ASP A 76 -4.72 3.33 -6.61
N MET A 77 -3.97 3.42 -7.70
CA MET A 77 -3.17 4.58 -8.11
C MET A 77 -3.39 4.79 -9.60
N ASN A 78 -3.30 6.03 -10.08
CA ASN A 78 -3.42 6.34 -11.51
C ASN A 78 -2.19 5.81 -12.30
N LEU A 79 -2.15 6.01 -13.62
CA LEU A 79 -1.01 5.51 -14.42
C LEU A 79 0.29 6.25 -14.10
N GLU A 80 0.25 7.58 -14.03
CA GLU A 80 1.38 8.46 -13.74
C GLU A 80 2.03 8.17 -12.37
N GLU A 81 1.23 8.05 -11.31
CA GLU A 81 1.65 7.64 -9.96
C GLU A 81 2.36 6.26 -9.97
N ARG A 82 1.88 5.32 -10.78
CA ARG A 82 2.51 4.00 -10.93
C ARG A 82 3.86 4.12 -11.61
N GLU A 83 4.03 5.03 -12.57
CA GLU A 83 5.30 5.22 -13.28
C GLU A 83 6.32 5.96 -12.41
N LYS A 84 5.87 7.04 -11.73
CA LYS A 84 6.61 7.73 -10.66
C LYS A 84 6.97 6.80 -9.48
N GLU A 85 6.24 5.69 -9.26
CA GLU A 85 6.67 4.61 -8.35
C GLU A 85 7.64 3.59 -8.98
N LYS A 86 7.43 3.18 -10.25
CA LYS A 86 8.28 2.19 -10.94
C LYS A 86 9.74 2.62 -10.95
N VAL A 87 10.02 3.87 -11.34
CA VAL A 87 11.39 4.38 -11.53
C VAL A 87 12.24 4.24 -10.26
N PRO A 88 11.94 4.90 -9.12
CA PRO A 88 12.75 4.80 -7.91
C PRO A 88 12.77 3.38 -7.34
N ARG A 89 11.71 2.57 -7.52
CA ARG A 89 11.70 1.17 -7.08
C ARG A 89 12.65 0.29 -7.91
N SER A 90 12.78 0.55 -9.22
CA SER A 90 13.74 -0.13 -10.08
C SER A 90 15.18 0.28 -9.77
N GLU A 91 15.40 1.57 -9.49
CA GLU A 91 16.70 2.13 -9.12
C GLU A 91 17.16 1.59 -7.75
N ALA A 92 16.26 1.58 -6.77
CA ALA A 92 16.47 0.97 -5.46
C ALA A 92 16.87 -0.50 -5.58
N LYS A 93 16.18 -1.31 -6.41
CA LYS A 93 16.57 -2.70 -6.68
C LYS A 93 17.96 -2.82 -7.33
N LYS A 94 18.29 -1.97 -8.33
CA LYS A 94 19.63 -1.95 -8.96
C LYS A 94 20.73 -1.62 -7.92
N LYS A 95 20.48 -0.64 -7.05
CA LYS A 95 21.39 -0.27 -5.95
C LYS A 95 21.49 -1.38 -4.89
N ASN A 96 20.39 -2.05 -4.51
CA ASN A 96 20.41 -3.15 -3.54
C ASN A 96 21.11 -4.41 -4.07
N LYS A 97 21.10 -4.68 -5.39
CA LYS A 97 21.87 -5.81 -5.98
C LYS A 97 23.39 -5.66 -5.79
N LYS A 98 23.90 -4.43 -5.62
CA LYS A 98 25.33 -4.14 -5.39
C LYS A 98 25.77 -4.13 -3.91
N ARG A 99 24.86 -4.38 -2.97
CA ARG A 99 25.11 -4.30 -1.51
C ARG A 99 25.37 -5.67 -0.86
N THR A 100 25.87 -5.65 0.37
CA THR A 100 25.92 -6.82 1.27
C THR A 100 24.51 -7.18 1.79
N GLU A 101 24.31 -8.40 2.30
CA GLU A 101 22.99 -8.85 2.76
C GLU A 101 22.44 -8.07 3.96
N ILE A 102 23.32 -7.62 4.85
CA ILE A 102 22.95 -6.84 6.05
C ILE A 102 22.40 -5.47 5.61
N GLU A 103 23.09 -4.80 4.69
CA GLU A 103 22.59 -3.55 4.10
C GLU A 103 21.30 -3.75 3.30
N LYS A 104 21.14 -4.86 2.55
CA LYS A 104 19.90 -5.15 1.80
C LYS A 104 18.69 -5.18 2.73
N LYS A 105 18.79 -5.93 3.84
CA LYS A 105 17.75 -6.01 4.87
C LYS A 105 17.40 -4.62 5.41
N ASN A 106 18.40 -3.82 5.79
CA ASN A 106 18.18 -2.47 6.32
C ASN A 106 17.63 -1.48 5.28
N PHE A 107 17.85 -1.70 3.98
CA PHE A 107 17.39 -0.80 2.92
C PHE A 107 16.00 -1.13 2.37
N ASP A 108 15.62 -2.40 2.25
CA ASP A 108 14.29 -2.75 1.72
C ASP A 108 13.15 -2.27 2.66
N TRP A 109 13.37 -2.22 3.98
CA TRP A 109 12.46 -1.55 4.92
C TRP A 109 12.34 -0.04 4.65
N ARG A 110 13.45 0.65 4.35
CA ARG A 110 13.47 2.09 4.04
C ARG A 110 12.69 2.46 2.77
N VAL A 111 12.58 1.54 1.80
CA VAL A 111 11.79 1.75 0.57
C VAL A 111 10.28 1.58 0.81
N LEU A 112 9.88 0.89 1.89
CA LEU A 112 8.47 0.69 2.27
C LEU A 112 7.90 1.85 3.11
N ASP A 113 8.74 2.61 3.84
CA ASP A 113 8.27 3.79 4.56
C ASP A 113 7.84 4.91 3.60
N ARG A 114 6.56 5.28 3.68
CA ARG A 114 5.94 6.32 2.86
C ARG A 114 6.47 7.73 3.18
N ARG A 115 6.93 8.00 4.41
CA ARG A 115 7.55 9.27 4.81
C ARG A 115 8.90 9.42 4.12
N LEU A 116 9.76 8.42 4.27
CA LEU A 116 11.07 8.39 3.62
C LEU A 116 10.96 8.39 2.08
N LYS A 117 9.98 7.66 1.50
CA LYS A 117 9.69 7.68 0.06
C LYS A 117 9.26 9.07 -0.43
N LYS A 118 8.41 9.79 0.33
CA LYS A 118 8.04 11.19 0.00
C LYS A 118 9.25 12.12 0.03
N TRP A 119 10.08 12.02 1.06
CA TRP A 119 11.32 12.80 1.17
C TRP A 119 12.27 12.51 -0.01
N TYR A 120 12.43 11.24 -0.39
CA TYR A 120 13.27 10.83 -1.53
C TYR A 120 12.76 11.31 -2.89
N LEU A 121 11.44 11.44 -3.08
CA LEU A 121 10.86 12.01 -4.30
C LEU A 121 11.13 13.52 -4.35
N ARG A 122 10.79 14.24 -3.28
CA ARG A 122 11.04 15.68 -3.16
C ARG A 122 12.52 16.03 -3.34
N LYS A 123 13.44 15.28 -2.70
CA LYS A 123 14.88 15.48 -2.89
C LYS A 123 15.39 15.10 -4.29
N LYS A 124 14.60 14.38 -5.11
CA LYS A 124 14.90 14.15 -6.52
C LYS A 124 14.31 15.22 -7.44
N GLU A 125 13.25 15.89 -7.03
CA GLU A 125 12.70 17.07 -7.71
C GLU A 125 13.65 18.25 -7.50
N GLU A 126 14.04 18.53 -6.24
CA GLU A 126 15.04 19.55 -5.88
C GLU A 126 16.38 19.38 -6.65
N VAL A 127 16.92 18.16 -6.73
CA VAL A 127 18.19 17.86 -7.45
C VAL A 127 18.05 17.87 -8.99
N VAL A 128 16.83 17.93 -9.52
CA VAL A 128 16.58 18.15 -10.96
C VAL A 128 16.42 19.64 -11.26
N GLU A 129 15.86 20.43 -10.33
CA GLU A 129 15.83 21.88 -10.42
C GLU A 129 17.25 22.48 -10.30
N GLU A 130 18.05 22.01 -9.33
CA GLU A 130 19.49 22.34 -9.14
C GLU A 130 20.41 21.96 -10.33
N ALA A 131 19.88 21.37 -11.40
CA ALA A 131 20.61 20.93 -12.59
C ALA A 131 20.09 21.57 -13.90
N ILE A 132 19.26 22.61 -13.79
CA ILE A 132 18.66 23.35 -14.91
C ILE A 132 19.03 24.85 -14.89
N ASP A 133 19.40 25.38 -13.71
CA ASP A 133 20.15 26.65 -13.55
C ASP A 133 21.67 26.46 -13.80
#